data_AF-A0A7S4Q0A0-F1
#
_entry.id   AF-A0A7S4Q0A0-F1
#
_cell.length_a   1.000
_cell.length_b   1.000
_cell.length_c   1.000
_cell.angle_alpha   90.00
_cell.angle_beta   90.00
_cell.angle_gamma   90.00
#
_symmetry.space_group_name_H-M   'P 1'
#
loop_
_entity.id
_entity.type
_entity.pdbx_description
1 polymer ?
#
loop_
_entity_poly.entity_id
_entity_poly.type
_entity_poly.pdbx_seq_one_letter_code
_entity_poly.pdbx_strand_id
1 'polypeptide(L)'
;HNNLVYTSDEEVAYITGHIICILNLTTNKKQYIHGRDNGGVGAIAMSPDMQYLAVGEKSTTTPPNVYVYLYSTMRLYRILRKGTTAGYAAVQFSPHNKAHMA
;
A
#
# COMPACT_ATOMS: atom_id res chain seq x y z
N HIS A 1 -3.95 4.18 -11.88
CA HIS A 1 -3.25 3.11 -11.13
C HIS A 1 -2.04 3.73 -10.48
N ASN A 2 -2.00 3.83 -9.15
CA ASN A 2 -0.82 4.27 -8.42
C ASN A 2 -0.02 3.04 -7.99
N ASN A 3 1.07 2.78 -8.70
CA ASN A 3 1.97 1.65 -8.46
C ASN A 3 3.36 2.09 -7.95
N LEU A 4 3.57 3.39 -7.76
CA LEU A 4 4.75 3.99 -7.13
C LEU A 4 4.31 5.21 -6.32
N VAL A 5 4.85 5.38 -5.12
CA VAL A 5 4.68 6.57 -4.27
C VAL A 5 6.00 6.96 -3.62
N TYR A 6 6.20 8.26 -3.40
CA TYR A 6 7.26 8.73 -2.52
C TYR A 6 6.91 8.42 -1.06
N THR A 7 7.91 7.98 -0.32
CA THR A 7 7.81 7.73 1.13
C THR A 7 8.72 8.65 1.93
N SER A 8 9.64 9.34 1.25
CA SER A 8 10.37 10.52 1.67
C SER A 8 10.95 11.19 0.42
N ASP A 9 11.79 12.22 0.57
CA ASP A 9 12.50 12.84 -0.55
C ASP A 9 13.53 11.92 -1.22
N GLU A 10 14.00 10.89 -0.52
CA GLU A 10 15.03 9.95 -0.99
C GLU A 10 14.56 8.49 -1.05
N GLU A 11 13.27 8.25 -0.89
CA GLU A 11 12.73 6.89 -0.82
C GLU A 11 11.40 6.76 -1.57
N VAL A 12 11.27 5.66 -2.30
CA VAL A 12 10.05 5.32 -3.04
C VAL A 12 9.57 3.92 -2.67
N ALA A 13 8.26 3.74 -2.62
CA ALA A 13 7.62 2.43 -2.55
C ALA A 13 6.96 2.14 -3.89
N TYR A 14 7.18 0.96 -4.46
CA TYR A 14 6.57 0.55 -5.72
C TYR A 14 6.19 -0.93 -5.74
N ILE A 15 5.22 -1.26 -6.60
CA ILE A 15 4.66 -2.61 -6.73
C ILE A 15 5.52 -3.44 -7.67
N THR A 16 5.86 -4.67 -7.26
CA THR A 16 6.44 -5.73 -8.08
C THR A 16 5.67 -7.05 -7.86
N GLY A 17 4.60 -7.23 -8.64
CA GLY A 17 3.68 -8.37 -8.53
C GLY A 17 2.94 -8.41 -7.18
N HIS A 18 3.33 -9.38 -6.34
CA HIS A 18 2.78 -9.58 -4.99
C HIS A 18 3.63 -8.91 -3.89
N ILE A 19 4.68 -8.19 -4.26
CA ILE A 19 5.60 -7.54 -3.31
C ILE A 19 5.56 -6.04 -3.52
N ILE A 20 5.61 -5.28 -2.43
CA ILE A 20 5.94 -3.85 -2.45
C ILE A 20 7.42 -3.73 -2.12
N CYS A 21 8.20 -3.12 -3.01
CA CYS A 21 9.60 -2.80 -2.77
C CYS A 21 9.70 -1.35 -2.32
N ILE A 22 10.39 -1.13 -1.21
CA ILE A 22 10.77 0.19 -0.70
C ILE A 22 12.25 0.36 -1.00
N LEU A 23 12.59 1.37 -1.80
CA LEU A 23 13.93 1.63 -2.28
C LEU A 23 14.38 3.00 -1.80
N ASN A 24 15.46 3.03 -1.04
CA ASN A 24 16.19 4.26 -0.79
C ASN A 24 17.07 4.57 -2.02
N LEU A 25 16.81 5.70 -2.67
CA LEU A 25 17.41 6.10 -3.94
C LEU A 25 18.90 6.44 -3.79
N THR A 26 19.30 6.95 -2.63
CA THR A 26 20.69 7.36 -2.34
C THR A 26 21.58 6.15 -2.07
N THR A 27 21.10 5.20 -1.27
CA THR A 27 21.89 4.06 -0.77
C THR A 27 21.67 2.77 -1.53
N ASN A 28 20.69 2.72 -2.44
CA ASN A 28 20.21 1.51 -3.12
C ASN A 28 19.72 0.39 -2.19
N LYS A 29 19.50 0.68 -0.89
CA LYS A 29 18.96 -0.31 0.05
C LYS A 29 17.49 -0.56 -0.25
N LYS A 30 17.10 -1.84 -0.18
CA LYS A 30 15.75 -2.31 -0.44
C LYS A 30 15.16 -2.97 0.79
N GLN A 31 13.89 -2.67 1.05
CA GLN A 31 13.04 -3.40 1.97
C GLN A 31 11.81 -3.92 1.21
N TYR A 32 11.23 -5.03 1.68
CA TYR A 32 10.11 -5.68 1.02
C TYR A 32 8.93 -5.85 1.98
N ILE A 33 7.73 -5.58 1.48
CA ILE A 33 6.46 -5.94 2.11
C ILE A 33 5.80 -6.96 1.20
N HIS A 34 5.55 -8.16 1.72
CA HIS A 34 4.81 -9.18 0.99
C HIS A 34 3.31 -8.90 1.13
N GLY A 35 2.59 -9.03 0.00
CA GLY A 35 1.14 -9.06 0.01
C GLY A 35 0.60 -10.22 0.86
N ARG A 36 -0.70 -10.19 1.11
CA ARG A 36 -1.38 -11.13 2.01
C ARG A 36 -2.47 -11.93 1.33
N ASP A 37 -2.99 -11.44 0.21
CA ASP A 37 -4.04 -12.05 -0.60
C ASP A 37 -3.46 -12.68 -1.87
N ASN A 38 -4.14 -13.68 -2.43
CA ASN A 38 -3.57 -14.58 -3.46
C ASN A 38 -3.55 -14.03 -4.90
N GLY A 39 -3.74 -12.73 -5.13
CA GLY A 39 -3.84 -12.14 -6.48
C GLY A 39 -2.86 -11.00 -6.78
N GLY A 40 -1.99 -10.64 -5.83
CA GLY A 40 -1.02 -9.55 -5.99
C GLY A 40 -1.54 -8.18 -5.55
N VAL A 41 -0.67 -7.18 -5.65
CA VAL A 41 -0.98 -5.80 -5.21
C VAL A 41 -1.54 -5.01 -6.39
N GLY A 42 -2.69 -4.36 -6.19
CA GLY A 42 -3.37 -3.57 -7.23
C GLY A 42 -3.14 -2.08 -7.16
N ALA A 43 -2.94 -1.55 -5.95
CA ALA A 43 -2.66 -0.13 -5.75
C ALA A 43 -1.95 0.09 -4.41
N ILE A 44 -1.17 1.17 -4.34
CA ILE A 44 -0.59 1.67 -3.10
C ILE A 44 -0.83 3.19 -2.97
N ALA A 45 -0.91 3.68 -1.74
CA ALA A 45 -0.98 5.10 -1.43
C ALA A 45 -0.27 5.42 -0.11
N MET A 46 0.44 6.53 -0.07
CA MET A 46 1.00 7.09 1.16
C MET A 46 0.06 8.17 1.71
N SER A 47 -0.09 8.24 3.03
CA SER A 47 -0.86 9.32 3.66
C SER A 47 -0.11 10.65 3.55
N PRO A 48 -0.80 11.81 3.49
CA PRO A 48 -0.15 13.11 3.34
C PRO A 48 0.85 13.47 4.45
N ASP A 49 0.69 12.89 5.64
CA ASP A 49 1.57 13.06 6.79
C ASP A 49 2.65 11.96 6.92
N MET A 50 2.80 11.12 5.90
CA MET A 50 3.79 10.04 5.80
C MET A 50 3.73 9.01 6.95
N GLN A 51 2.59 8.92 7.65
CA GLN A 51 2.41 7.98 8.76
C GLN A 51 1.90 6.62 8.32
N TYR A 52 1.15 6.56 7.23
CA TYR A 52 0.45 5.35 6.81
C TYR A 52 0.67 5.01 5.34
N LEU A 53 1.02 3.75 5.09
CA LEU A 53 1.04 3.16 3.76
C LEU A 53 -0.17 2.25 3.60
N ALA A 54 -1.02 2.54 2.62
CA ALA A 54 -2.14 1.70 2.23
C ALA A 54 -1.77 0.81 1.05
N VAL A 55 -2.15 -0.47 1.13
CA VAL A 55 -1.91 -1.50 0.12
C VAL A 55 -3.25 -2.13 -0.24
N GLY A 56 -3.77 -1.81 -1.42
CA GLY A 56 -4.98 -2.42 -1.97
C GLY A 56 -4.62 -3.66 -2.80
N GLU A 57 -5.08 -4.83 -2.37
CA GLU A 57 -4.73 -6.10 -3.02
C GLU A 57 -5.80 -6.62 -3.97
N LYS A 58 -5.48 -7.71 -4.67
CA LYS A 58 -6.36 -8.46 -5.56
C LYS A 58 -6.40 -9.91 -5.12
N SER A 59 -7.48 -10.60 -5.50
CA SER A 59 -7.60 -12.04 -5.32
C SER A 59 -8.69 -12.58 -6.24
N THR A 60 -8.49 -13.79 -6.75
CA THR A 60 -9.48 -14.50 -7.57
C THR A 60 -10.25 -15.56 -6.80
N THR A 61 -9.83 -15.86 -5.57
CA THR A 61 -10.39 -16.96 -4.75
C THR A 61 -11.10 -16.48 -3.48
N THR A 62 -10.75 -15.30 -2.97
CA THR A 62 -11.31 -14.70 -1.76
C THR A 62 -11.49 -13.19 -1.95
N PRO A 63 -12.47 -12.54 -1.31
CA PRO A 63 -12.56 -11.09 -1.34
C PRO A 63 -11.31 -10.43 -0.75
N PRO A 64 -10.55 -9.62 -1.52
CA PRO A 64 -9.31 -9.03 -1.04
C PRO A 64 -9.57 -7.81 -0.15
N ASN A 65 -8.52 -7.35 0.52
CA ASN A 65 -8.59 -6.25 1.49
C ASN A 65 -7.66 -5.09 1.13
N VAL A 66 -7.86 -3.97 1.83
CA VAL A 66 -6.85 -2.91 1.92
C VAL A 66 -6.13 -3.04 3.26
N TYR A 67 -4.82 -3.23 3.21
CA TYR A 67 -3.94 -3.32 4.38
C TYR A 67 -3.28 -1.97 4.62
N VAL A 68 -3.48 -1.40 5.81
CA VAL A 68 -2.89 -0.12 6.21
C VAL A 68 -1.77 -0.39 7.21
N TYR A 69 -0.57 0.03 6.88
CA TYR A 69 0.64 -0.13 7.69
C TYR A 69 1.03 1.22 8.32
N LEU A 70 1.46 1.19 9.57
CA LEU A 70 2.25 2.27 10.17
C LEU A 70 3.61 2.30 9.49
N TYR A 71 3.91 3.37 8.75
CA TYR A 71 5.10 3.42 7.90
C TYR A 71 6.39 3.31 8.71
N SER A 72 6.52 4.04 9.82
CA SER A 72 7.73 4.04 10.65
C SER A 72 8.19 2.66 11.15
N THR A 73 7.28 1.68 11.26
CA THR A 73 7.59 0.34 11.80
C THR A 73 7.21 -0.80 10.86
N MET A 74 6.56 -0.50 9.73
CA MET A 74 5.87 -1.45 8.86
C MET A 74 4.92 -2.41 9.59
N ARG A 75 4.39 -2.00 10.74
CA ARG A 75 3.40 -2.80 11.47
C ARG A 75 2.03 -2.61 10.85
N LEU A 76 1.31 -3.71 10.68
CA LEU A 76 -0.07 -3.66 10.23
C LEU A 76 -0.92 -2.93 11.27
N TYR A 77 -1.48 -1.79 10.88
CA TYR A 77 -2.30 -0.92 11.74
C TYR A 77 -3.79 -1.24 11.59
N ARG A 78 -4.27 -1.43 10.36
CA ARG A 78 -5.69 -1.68 10.08
C ARG A 78 -5.87 -2.52 8.82
N ILE A 79 -6.98 -3.26 8.76
CA ILE A 79 -7.44 -3.96 7.56
C ILE A 79 -8.85 -3.46 7.24
N LEU A 80 -9.02 -2.85 6.06
CA LEU A 80 -10.34 -2.50 5.53
C LEU A 80 -10.84 -3.65 4.67
N ARG A 81 -12.05 -4.13 4.99
CA ARG A 81 -12.63 -5.34 4.41
C ARG A 81 -13.91 -5.02 3.67
N LYS A 82 -14.33 -5.96 2.82
CA LYS A 82 -15.65 -5.95 2.15
C LYS A 82 -15.87 -4.74 1.22
N GLY A 83 -14.81 -4.16 0.66
CA GLY A 83 -14.91 -3.07 -0.32
C GLY A 83 -14.99 -3.55 -1.78
N THR A 84 -14.59 -4.79 -2.07
CA THR A 84 -14.58 -5.39 -3.41
C THR A 84 -14.59 -6.92 -3.32
N THR A 85 -14.86 -7.61 -4.43
CA THR A 85 -14.82 -9.08 -4.54
C THR A 85 -13.63 -9.61 -5.34
N ALA A 86 -12.93 -8.76 -6.10
CA ALA A 86 -11.86 -9.18 -7.02
C ALA A 86 -10.54 -8.40 -6.82
N GLY A 87 -10.61 -7.11 -6.51
CA GLY A 87 -9.41 -6.32 -6.28
C GLY A 87 -9.63 -4.82 -6.24
N TYR A 88 -8.67 -4.12 -5.64
CA TYR A 88 -8.63 -2.67 -5.60
C TYR A 88 -7.75 -2.15 -6.76
N ALA A 89 -8.36 -1.39 -7.67
CA ALA A 89 -7.65 -0.77 -8.80
C ALA A 89 -6.96 0.55 -8.42
N ALA A 90 -7.45 1.20 -7.37
CA ALA A 90 -6.94 2.43 -6.80
C ALA A 90 -7.20 2.44 -5.29
N VAL A 91 -6.36 3.18 -4.56
CA VAL A 91 -6.56 3.57 -3.16
C VAL A 91 -6.01 4.99 -3.01
N GLN A 92 -6.67 5.83 -2.22
CA GLN A 92 -6.21 7.20 -1.95
C GLN A 92 -6.67 7.68 -0.57
N PHE A 93 -5.78 8.36 0.15
CA PHE A 93 -6.15 9.07 1.37
C PHE A 93 -6.86 10.38 1.03
N SER A 94 -7.92 10.70 1.78
CA SER A 94 -8.59 11.99 1.64
C SER A 94 -7.63 13.14 1.99
N PRO A 95 -7.55 14.19 1.16
CA PRO A 95 -6.73 15.36 1.48
C PRO A 95 -7.31 16.20 2.64
N HIS A 96 -8.58 15.99 3.00
CA HIS A 96 -9.30 16.77 4.01
C HIS A 96 -9.55 16.02 5.31
N ASN A 97 -9.62 14.69 5.27
CA ASN A 97 -9.87 13.86 6.44
C ASN A 97 -8.85 12.72 6.51
N LYS A 98 -7.88 12.86 7.42
CA LYS A 98 -6.77 11.91 7.60
C LYS A 98 -7.21 10.48 7.95
N ALA A 99 -8.42 10.31 8.48
CA ALA A 99 -8.97 8.99 8.83
C ALA A 99 -9.76 8.34 7.68
N HIS A 100 -10.00 9.06 6.58
CA HIS A 100 -10.81 8.60 5.46
C HIS A 100 -9.93 8.16 4.29
N MET A 101 -10.17 6.95 3.80
CA MET A 101 -9.52 6.38 2.62
C MET A 101 -10.60 5.97 1.61
N ALA A 102 -10.41 6.37 0.36
CA ALA A 102 -11.30 6.08 -0.77
C ALA A 102 -10.62 5.12 -1.75
#